data_AF-A0A517Z1W1-F1
#
_entry.id   AF-A0A517Z1W1-F1
#
_cell.length_a   1.000
_cell.length_b   1.000
_cell.length_c   1.000
_cell.angle_alpha   90.00
_cell.angle_beta   90.00
_cell.angle_gamma   90.00
#
_symmetry.space_group_name_H-M   'P 1'
#
loop_
_entity.id
_entity.type
_entity.pdbx_description
1 polymer ?
#
loop_
_entity_poly.entity_id
_entity_poly.type
_entity_poly.pdbx_seq_one_letter_code
_entity_poly.pdbx_strand_id
1 'polypeptide(L)'
;MSESADLPVNAAWLLTCESVRNHASAMASRCRREAASLIQHEARTFCDREPPVSQEALERRQQQALFLTSRIGSICHADLMARNHPEVSDEIIAAVREFLSRVRMDQSPHKESVSLISRISTICNAGMVQRP
;
A
#
# COMPACT_ATOMS: atom_id res chain seq x y z
N MET A 1 32.02 20.40 14.18
CA MET A 1 30.75 19.98 14.78
C MET A 1 29.67 20.46 13.84
N SER A 2 29.14 19.59 12.99
CA SER A 2 28.11 19.97 12.03
C SER A 2 26.78 20.04 12.77
N GLU A 3 26.23 21.23 12.92
CA GLU A 3 24.81 21.41 13.26
C GLU A 3 23.99 20.73 12.16
N SER A 4 23.43 19.56 12.47
CA SER A 4 22.29 19.02 11.76
C SER A 4 21.18 20.05 11.92
N ALA A 5 20.94 20.87 10.90
CA ALA A 5 19.77 21.73 10.88
C ALA A 5 18.54 20.82 10.79
N ASP A 6 17.95 20.50 11.94
CA ASP A 6 16.74 19.70 12.00
C ASP A 6 15.64 20.43 11.22
N LEU A 7 15.15 19.77 10.17
CA LEU A 7 14.08 20.30 9.34
C LEU A 7 12.83 20.56 10.21
N PRO A 8 12.14 21.69 10.05
CA PRO A 8 10.88 21.92 10.74
C PRO A 8 9.90 20.77 10.48
N VAL A 9 9.16 20.34 11.51
CA VAL A 9 8.23 19.20 11.46
C VAL A 9 7.30 19.26 10.24
N ASN A 10 6.76 20.45 9.93
CA ASN A 10 5.89 20.65 8.78
C ASN A 10 6.61 20.42 7.45
N ALA A 11 7.86 20.88 7.31
CA ALA A 11 8.64 20.67 6.09
C ALA A 11 8.94 19.18 5.89
N ALA A 12 9.33 18.48 6.96
CA ALA A 12 9.57 17.04 6.92
C ALA A 12 8.29 16.23 6.62
N TRP A 13 7.13 16.69 7.10
CA TRP A 13 5.83 16.09 6.74
C TRP A 13 5.52 16.24 5.26
N LEU A 14 5.69 17.45 4.69
CA LEU A 14 5.48 17.68 3.26
C LEU A 14 6.37 16.79 2.39
N LEU A 15 7.65 16.65 2.75
CA LEU A 15 8.58 15.74 2.08
C LEU A 15 8.14 14.27 2.18
N THR A 16 7.59 13.87 3.33
CA THR A 16 7.04 12.52 3.52
C THR A 16 5.85 12.29 2.59
N CYS A 17 4.91 13.25 2.52
CA CYS A 17 3.76 13.19 1.61
C CYS A 17 4.18 13.15 0.14
N GLU A 18 5.16 13.97 -0.25
CA GLU A 18 5.71 13.99 -1.60
C GLU A 18 6.33 12.64 -1.96
N SER A 19 7.17 12.09 -1.09
CA SER A 19 7.77 10.76 -1.26
C SER A 19 6.71 9.67 -1.44
N VAL A 20 5.67 9.67 -0.59
CA VAL A 20 4.54 8.75 -0.69
C VAL A 20 3.78 8.89 -2.02
N ARG A 21 3.47 10.12 -2.44
CA ARG A 21 2.75 10.38 -3.71
C ARG A 21 3.59 9.96 -4.92
N ASN A 22 4.89 10.22 -4.90
CA ASN A 22 5.80 9.82 -5.97
C ASN A 22 5.92 8.30 -6.06
N HIS A 23 6.10 7.62 -4.91
CA HIS A 23 6.12 6.16 -4.87
C HIS A 23 4.80 5.56 -5.37
N ALA A 24 3.66 6.04 -4.86
CA ALA A 24 2.34 5.59 -5.29
C ALA A 24 2.11 5.79 -6.78
N SER A 25 2.51 6.95 -7.34
CA SER A 25 2.37 7.24 -8.77
C SER A 25 3.23 6.29 -9.61
N ALA A 26 4.49 6.08 -9.22
CA ALA A 26 5.38 5.13 -9.89
C ALA A 26 4.80 3.71 -9.89
N MET A 27 4.29 3.23 -8.76
CA MET A 27 3.71 1.90 -8.66
C MET A 27 2.38 1.78 -9.41
N ALA A 28 1.50 2.78 -9.31
CA ALA A 28 0.22 2.81 -10.01
C ALA A 28 0.38 2.77 -11.53
N SER A 29 1.41 3.42 -12.09
CA SER A 29 1.69 3.42 -13.53
C SER A 29 1.95 2.03 -14.14
N ARG A 30 2.27 1.04 -13.29
CA ARG A 30 2.57 -0.35 -13.69
C ARG A 30 1.39 -1.30 -13.48
N CYS A 31 0.29 -0.80 -12.92
CA CYS A 31 -0.88 -1.57 -12.53
C CYS A 31 -2.07 -1.27 -13.45
N ARG A 32 -3.04 -2.18 -13.51
CA ARG A 32 -4.34 -1.89 -14.16
C ARG A 32 -5.08 -0.80 -13.42
N ARG A 33 -6.03 -0.15 -14.10
CA ARG A 33 -6.80 1.02 -13.62
C ARG A 33 -7.34 0.84 -12.21
N GLU A 34 -7.89 -0.33 -11.89
CA GLU A 34 -8.49 -0.59 -10.58
C GLU A 34 -7.44 -0.61 -9.47
N ALA A 35 -6.38 -1.39 -9.62
CA ALA A 35 -5.27 -1.42 -8.67
C ALA A 35 -4.55 -0.06 -8.55
N ALA A 36 -4.35 0.63 -9.67
CA ALA A 36 -3.83 2.00 -9.69
C ALA A 36 -4.71 2.96 -8.86
N SER A 37 -6.03 2.83 -8.96
CA SER A 37 -6.97 3.65 -8.18
C SER A 37 -6.88 3.37 -6.68
N LEU A 38 -6.72 2.09 -6.28
CA LEU A 38 -6.51 1.70 -4.89
C LEU A 38 -5.20 2.29 -4.33
N ILE A 39 -4.10 2.19 -5.09
CA ILE A 39 -2.79 2.76 -4.69
C ILE A 39 -2.89 4.27 -4.47
N GLN A 40 -3.49 4.98 -5.44
CA GLN A 40 -3.66 6.43 -5.33
C GLN A 40 -4.60 6.83 -4.18
N HIS A 41 -5.64 6.04 -3.92
CA HIS A 41 -6.54 6.26 -2.80
C HIS A 41 -5.78 6.16 -1.47
N GLU A 42 -5.02 5.08 -1.26
CA GLU A 42 -4.25 4.88 -0.03
C GLU A 42 -3.23 6.01 0.21
N ALA A 43 -2.54 6.45 -0.83
CA ALA A 43 -1.59 7.56 -0.76
C ALA A 43 -2.27 8.90 -0.41
N ARG A 44 -3.44 9.19 -0.99
CA ARG A 44 -4.24 10.37 -0.64
C ARG A 44 -4.71 10.30 0.81
N THR A 45 -5.32 9.18 1.21
CA THR A 45 -5.79 8.96 2.59
C THR A 45 -4.68 9.13 3.63
N PHE A 46 -3.43 8.80 3.30
CA PHE A 46 -2.29 9.08 4.17
C PHE A 46 -1.95 10.58 4.24
N CYS A 47 -1.88 11.26 3.09
CA CYS A 47 -1.45 12.66 3.00
C CYS A 47 -2.53 13.66 3.44
N ASP A 48 -3.82 13.29 3.38
CA ASP A 48 -4.95 14.13 3.78
C ASP A 48 -5.15 14.15 5.31
N ARG A 49 -4.30 13.43 6.06
CA ARG A 49 -4.28 13.46 7.51
C ARG A 49 -3.77 14.79 8.02
N GLU A 50 -4.23 15.17 9.21
CA GLU A 50 -3.71 16.33 9.91
C GLU A 50 -2.17 16.23 10.05
N PRO A 51 -1.43 17.29 9.66
CA PRO A 51 0.01 17.37 9.82
C PRO A 51 0.45 17.12 11.27
N PRO A 52 1.57 16.43 11.50
CA PRO A 52 2.13 16.28 12.84
C PRO A 52 2.56 17.64 13.39
N VAL A 53 2.31 17.87 14.68
CA VAL A 53 2.72 19.10 15.40
C VAL A 53 3.96 18.88 16.28
N SER A 54 4.40 17.64 16.43
CA SER A 54 5.58 17.26 17.21
C SER A 54 6.48 16.30 16.45
N GLN A 55 7.75 16.22 16.86
CA GLN A 55 8.73 15.32 16.27
C GLN A 55 8.31 13.85 16.45
N GLU A 56 7.83 13.46 17.63
CA GLU A 56 7.32 12.10 17.89
C GLU A 56 6.10 11.76 17.01
N ALA A 57 5.21 12.72 16.74
CA ALA A 57 4.11 12.51 15.82
C ALA A 57 4.62 12.32 14.38
N LEU A 58 5.63 13.09 13.97
CA LEU A 58 6.27 12.94 12.66
C LEU A 58 6.95 11.58 12.49
N GLU A 59 7.72 11.12 13.47
CA GLU A 59 8.36 9.80 13.44
C GLU A 59 7.33 8.68 13.29
N ARG A 60 6.21 8.76 14.03
CA ARG A 60 5.09 7.83 13.84
C ARG A 60 4.50 7.90 12.44
N ARG A 61 4.36 9.10 11.85
CA ARG A 61 3.89 9.24 10.45
C ARG A 61 4.89 8.63 9.47
N GLN A 62 6.18 8.82 9.67
CA GLN A 62 7.23 8.23 8.82
C GLN A 62 7.21 6.70 8.90
N GLN A 63 7.01 6.13 10.09
CA GLN A 63 6.81 4.69 10.24
C GLN A 63 5.54 4.21 9.51
N GLN A 64 4.44 4.94 9.61
CA GLN A 64 3.20 4.64 8.87
C GLN A 64 3.39 4.73 7.35
N ALA A 65 4.27 5.62 6.86
CA ALA A 65 4.61 5.68 5.43
C ALA A 65 5.29 4.37 4.96
N LEU A 66 6.10 3.72 5.80
CA LEU A 66 6.67 2.40 5.48
C LEU A 66 5.59 1.32 5.38
N PHE A 67 4.59 1.36 6.27
CA PHE A 67 3.44 0.46 6.21
C PHE A 67 2.63 0.67 4.94
N LEU A 68 2.44 1.91 4.52
CA LEU A 68 1.79 2.25 3.26
C LEU A 68 2.55 1.69 2.05
N THR A 69 3.88 1.84 2.01
CA THR A 69 4.72 1.24 0.95
C THR A 69 4.51 -0.26 0.84
N SER A 70 4.41 -0.97 1.97
CA SER A 70 4.12 -2.41 1.97
C SER A 70 2.72 -2.72 1.45
N ARG A 71 1.70 -1.93 1.81
CA ARG A 71 0.33 -2.09 1.28
C ARG A 71 0.28 -1.89 -0.23
N ILE A 72 0.96 -0.86 -0.74
CA ILE A 72 1.09 -0.59 -2.17
C ILE A 72 1.74 -1.80 -2.86
N GLY A 73 2.81 -2.36 -2.29
CA GLY A 73 3.44 -3.58 -2.79
C GLY A 73 2.48 -4.77 -2.87
N SER A 74 1.65 -4.99 -1.85
CA SER A 74 0.62 -6.04 -1.87
C SER A 74 -0.43 -5.83 -2.97
N ILE A 75 -0.87 -4.59 -3.20
CA ILE A 75 -1.79 -4.28 -4.31
C ILE A 75 -1.14 -4.59 -5.66
N CYS A 76 0.11 -4.17 -5.87
CA CYS A 76 0.84 -4.44 -7.12
C CYS A 76 1.05 -5.93 -7.37
N HIS A 77 1.39 -6.70 -6.32
CA HIS A 77 1.52 -8.14 -6.41
C HIS A 77 0.19 -8.80 -6.79
N ALA A 78 -0.90 -8.40 -6.15
CA ALA A 78 -2.22 -8.91 -6.48
C ALA A 78 -2.64 -8.58 -7.91
N ASP A 79 -2.37 -7.37 -8.41
CA ASP A 79 -2.66 -7.01 -9.81
C ASP A 79 -1.82 -7.83 -10.80
N LEU A 80 -0.55 -8.14 -10.46
CA LEU A 80 0.25 -9.06 -11.26
C LEU A 80 -0.39 -10.45 -11.31
N MET A 81 -0.81 -10.99 -10.17
CA MET A 81 -1.46 -12.30 -10.11
C MET A 81 -2.79 -12.31 -10.86
N ALA A 82 -3.62 -11.27 -10.70
CA ALA A 82 -4.88 -11.15 -11.41
C ALA A 82 -4.72 -11.02 -12.93
N ARG A 83 -3.61 -10.46 -13.42
CA ARG A 83 -3.27 -10.45 -14.85
C ARG A 83 -2.86 -11.82 -15.37
N ASN A 84 -2.14 -12.61 -14.56
CA ASN A 84 -1.69 -13.94 -14.93
C ASN A 84 -2.81 -15.00 -14.81
N HIS A 85 -3.84 -14.72 -14.01
CA HIS A 85 -4.98 -15.60 -13.76
C HIS A 85 -6.31 -14.85 -14.00
N PRO A 86 -6.63 -14.51 -15.26
CA PRO A 86 -7.81 -13.69 -15.59
C PRO A 86 -9.13 -14.31 -15.11
N GLU A 87 -9.22 -15.64 -15.05
CA GLU A 87 -10.40 -16.40 -14.60
C GLU A 87 -10.79 -16.12 -13.13
N VAL A 88 -9.81 -15.74 -12.30
CA VAL A 88 -10.00 -15.46 -10.87
C VAL A 88 -9.57 -14.04 -10.50
N SER A 89 -9.43 -13.16 -11.51
CA SER A 89 -9.01 -11.76 -11.31
C SER A 89 -9.92 -11.04 -10.32
N ASP A 90 -11.24 -11.20 -10.44
CA ASP A 90 -12.21 -10.52 -9.59
C ASP A 90 -12.12 -10.95 -8.13
N GLU A 91 -11.88 -12.25 -7.88
CA GLU A 91 -11.67 -12.80 -6.53
C GLU A 91 -10.38 -12.27 -5.89
N ILE A 92 -9.30 -12.17 -6.67
CA ILE A 92 -8.04 -11.60 -6.21
C ILE A 92 -8.22 -10.14 -5.81
N ILE A 93 -8.91 -9.35 -6.65
CA ILE A 93 -9.18 -7.94 -6.35
C ILE A 93 -10.12 -7.79 -5.14
N ALA A 94 -11.12 -8.65 -5.00
CA ALA A 94 -11.98 -8.68 -3.81
C ALA A 94 -11.17 -8.94 -2.53
N ALA A 95 -10.22 -9.89 -2.56
CA ALA A 95 -9.34 -10.17 -1.43
C ALA A 95 -8.45 -8.96 -1.06
N VAL A 96 -7.98 -8.20 -2.05
CA VAL A 96 -7.23 -6.95 -1.81
C VAL A 96 -8.10 -5.92 -1.11
N ARG A 97 -9.34 -5.70 -1.58
CA ARG A 97 -10.27 -4.73 -0.96
C ARG A 97 -10.57 -5.11 0.49
N GLU A 98 -10.77 -6.40 0.76
CA GLU A 98 -10.96 -6.91 2.11
C GLU A 98 -9.72 -6.67 3.00
N PHE A 99 -8.52 -6.98 2.50
CA PHE A 99 -7.26 -6.67 3.19
C PHE A 99 -7.15 -5.17 3.54
N LEU A 100 -7.42 -4.29 2.58
CA LEU A 100 -7.32 -2.84 2.79
C LEU A 100 -8.33 -2.33 3.83
N SER A 101 -9.51 -2.93 3.90
CA SER A 101 -10.55 -2.58 4.88
C SER A 101 -10.24 -3.05 6.30
N ARG A 102 -9.51 -4.15 6.46
CA ARG A 102 -9.20 -4.75 7.77
C ARG A 102 -7.96 -4.14 8.40
N VAL A 103 -6.91 -3.95 7.61
CA VAL A 103 -5.63 -3.45 8.11
C VAL A 103 -5.73 -1.95 8.24
N ARG A 104 -5.62 -1.44 9.46
CA ARG A 104 -5.53 0.00 9.67
C ARG A 104 -4.11 0.47 9.37
N MET A 105 -3.99 1.67 8.83
CA MET A 105 -2.70 2.24 8.39
C MET A 105 -1.77 2.64 9.55
N ASP A 106 -2.25 2.59 10.79
CA ASP A 106 -1.46 2.69 12.03
C ASP A 106 -0.87 1.36 12.50
N GLN A 107 -1.23 0.24 11.84
CA GLN A 107 -0.74 -1.09 12.18
C GLN A 107 0.21 -1.60 11.08
N SER A 108 1.22 -2.37 11.49
CA SER A 108 2.10 -3.05 10.55
C SER A 108 1.28 -4.03 9.71
N PRO A 109 1.32 -3.95 8.37
CA PRO A 109 0.54 -4.82 7.50
C PRO A 109 1.17 -6.21 7.33
N HIS A 110 2.32 -6.48 7.96
CA HIS A 110 3.15 -7.64 7.59
C HIS A 110 2.42 -8.98 7.66
N LYS A 111 1.72 -9.26 8.77
CA LYS A 111 1.01 -10.53 8.96
C LYS A 111 -0.12 -10.69 7.95
N GLU A 112 -0.86 -9.61 7.71
CA GLU A 112 -2.01 -9.57 6.84
C GLU A 112 -1.61 -9.57 5.37
N SER A 113 -0.47 -8.96 5.02
CA SER A 113 0.15 -9.08 3.70
C SER A 113 0.55 -10.52 3.41
N VAL A 114 1.14 -11.24 4.37
CA VAL A 114 1.44 -12.67 4.21
C VAL A 114 0.16 -13.49 4.04
N SER A 115 -0.87 -13.20 4.85
CA SER A 115 -2.18 -13.86 4.73
C SER A 115 -2.83 -13.60 3.37
N LEU A 116 -2.77 -12.37 2.86
CA LEU A 116 -3.27 -12.00 1.54
C LEU A 116 -2.52 -12.76 0.43
N ILE A 117 -1.18 -12.80 0.48
CA ILE A 117 -0.36 -13.54 -0.50
C ILE A 117 -0.77 -15.01 -0.50
N SER A 118 -0.86 -15.64 0.67
CA SER A 118 -1.27 -17.03 0.79
C SER A 118 -2.67 -17.26 0.20
N ARG A 119 -3.64 -16.38 0.48
CA ARG A 119 -4.99 -16.47 -0.07
C ARG A 119 -5.01 -16.32 -1.59
N ILE A 120 -4.24 -15.38 -2.14
CA ILE A 120 -4.10 -15.21 -3.60
C ILE A 120 -3.54 -16.48 -4.23
N SER A 121 -2.52 -17.10 -3.64
CA SER A 121 -1.98 -18.38 -4.12
C SER A 121 -3.05 -19.48 -4.11
N THR A 122 -3.87 -19.58 -3.06
CA THR A 122 -4.98 -20.54 -3.00
C THR A 122 -6.00 -20.31 -4.11
N ILE A 123 -6.42 -19.06 -4.34
CA ILE A 123 -7.36 -18.68 -5.40
C ILE A 123 -6.80 -19.09 -6.78
N CYS A 124 -5.54 -18.73 -7.05
CA CYS A 124 -4.89 -19.06 -8.33
C CYS A 124 -4.82 -20.57 -8.57
N ASN A 125 -4.46 -21.35 -7.53
CA ASN A 125 -4.39 -22.81 -7.62
C ASN A 125 -5.76 -23.46 -7.82
N ALA A 126 -6.81 -22.96 -7.16
CA ALA A 126 -8.16 -23.46 -7.33
C ALA A 126 -8.67 -23.26 -8.77
N GLY A 127 -8.41 -22.08 -9.36
CA GLY A 127 -8.76 -21.78 -10.75
C GLY A 127 -8.07 -22.68 -11.77
N MET A 128 -6.84 -23.14 -11.50
CA MET A 128 -6.13 -24.08 -12.39
C MET A 128 -6.73 -25.49 -12.36
N VAL A 129 -7.22 -25.96 -11.20
CA VAL A 129 -7.80 -27.32 -11.05
C VAL A 129 -9.16 -27.44 -11.75
N GLN A 130 -9.86 -26.31 -11.94
CA GLN A 130 -11.16 -26.28 -12.61
C GLN A 130 -11.08 -26.19 -14.14
N ARG A 131 -9.87 -26.23 -14.74
CA ARG A 131 -9.71 -26.29 -16.20
C ARG A 131 -9.91 -27.73 -16.70
N PRO A 132 -10.97 -28.02 -17.49
CA PRO A 132 -11.13 -29.32 -18.15
C PRO A 132 -10.10 -29.56 -19.26
#